data_AF-A0A835VNA5-F1
#
_entry.id   AF-A0A835VNA5-F1
#
_cell.length_a   1.000
_cell.length_b   1.000
_cell.length_c   1.000
_cell.angle_alpha   90.00
_cell.angle_beta   90.00
_cell.angle_gamma   90.00
#
_symmetry.space_group_name_H-M   'P 1'
#
loop_
_entity.id
_entity.type
_entity.pdbx_description
1 polymer ?
#
loop_
_entity_poly.entity_id
_entity_poly.type
_entity_poly.pdbx_seq_one_letter_code
_entity_poly.pdbx_strand_id
1 'polypeptide(L)'
;MSSGSSVFSTPTPRELADEQSARALAGFRDLWSNWLRDAGLLLHSHDARPQDPAPELKLLRMRQQLMPKMHALRQEYPCLSKAVFMYNLETGEREGAPVSHWAAVARSMALSPDQLAACLAALTMYRERAAPALAERDRLASEVVAGLRAVCGAAAGSSTADSSEAGRGGGAAPAPAAPAAGPADVTPEAVLRLCEGTEVLSRNISAEGQAIDIVKDFLSNGVMSVVQLARIAVLSYPWFPDALALLTTLEDMHLQRQRQAAAEAAAAAAAEAAAAATAC
;
A
#
# COMPACT_ATOMS: atom_id res chain seq x y z
N MET A 1 14.14 -22.21 49.89
CA MET A 1 12.92 -22.43 49.08
C MET A 1 12.46 -21.07 48.60
N SER A 2 12.96 -20.62 47.44
CA SER A 2 12.54 -19.35 46.83
C SER A 2 11.45 -19.67 45.82
N SER A 3 10.20 -19.44 46.22
CA SER A 3 9.07 -19.48 45.31
C SER A 3 9.12 -18.24 44.41
N GLY A 4 9.56 -18.45 43.17
CA GLY A 4 9.47 -17.46 42.11
C GLY A 4 8.00 -17.22 41.79
N SER A 5 7.48 -16.08 42.23
CA SER A 5 6.15 -15.60 41.86
C SER A 5 6.18 -15.23 40.38
N SER A 6 5.81 -16.17 39.51
CA SER A 6 5.52 -15.92 38.10
C SER A 6 4.29 -15.02 38.04
N VAL A 7 4.53 -13.71 37.90
CA VAL A 7 3.48 -12.73 37.62
C VAL A 7 2.95 -13.06 36.22
N PHE A 8 1.82 -13.74 36.15
CA PHE A 8 1.02 -13.84 34.93
C PHE A 8 0.44 -12.45 34.64
N SER A 9 1.21 -11.62 33.94
CA SER A 9 0.68 -10.40 33.34
C SER A 9 -0.31 -10.80 32.25
N THR A 10 -1.58 -10.43 32.44
CA THR A 10 -2.60 -10.60 31.41
C THR A 10 -2.21 -9.72 30.22
N PRO A 11 -2.13 -10.27 28.99
CA PRO A 11 -1.76 -9.48 27.82
C PRO A 11 -2.77 -8.35 27.62
N THR A 12 -2.24 -7.17 27.31
CA THR A 12 -3.05 -5.99 27.01
C THR A 12 -3.86 -6.22 25.72
N PRO A 13 -5.00 -5.52 25.55
CA PRO A 13 -5.80 -5.61 24.32
C PRO A 13 -4.98 -5.34 23.04
N ARG A 14 -3.94 -4.49 23.15
CA ARG A 14 -3.03 -4.18 22.05
C ARG A 14 -2.13 -5.37 21.71
N GLU A 15 -1.52 -6.01 22.70
CA GLU A 15 -0.69 -7.20 22.51
C GLU A 15 -1.49 -8.34 21.87
N LEU A 16 -2.73 -8.54 22.30
CA LEU A 16 -3.63 -9.54 21.68
C LEU A 16 -3.94 -9.23 20.22
N ALA A 17 -4.18 -7.95 19.87
CA ALA A 17 -4.43 -7.53 18.49
C ALA A 17 -3.19 -7.69 17.60
N ASP A 18 -2.00 -7.41 18.14
CA ASP A 18 -0.72 -7.59 17.46
C ASP A 18 -0.43 -9.08 17.22
N GLU A 19 -0.66 -9.95 18.21
CA GLU A 19 -0.53 -11.41 18.07
C GLU A 19 -1.51 -12.00 17.04
N GLN A 20 -2.77 -11.57 17.06
CA GLN A 20 -3.78 -11.97 16.07
C GLN A 20 -3.37 -11.56 14.66
N SER A 21 -2.90 -10.33 14.50
CA SER A 21 -2.42 -9.81 13.22
C SER A 21 -1.20 -10.59 12.71
N ALA A 22 -0.25 -10.91 13.60
CA ALA A 22 0.93 -11.70 13.26
C ALA A 22 0.54 -13.12 12.82
N ARG A 23 -0.39 -13.77 13.53
CA ARG A 23 -0.90 -15.10 13.17
C ARG A 23 -1.61 -15.08 11.81
N ALA A 24 -2.44 -14.07 11.56
CA ALA A 24 -3.13 -13.90 10.29
C ALA A 24 -2.15 -13.71 9.13
N LEU A 25 -1.12 -12.88 9.32
CA LEU A 25 -0.07 -12.65 8.31
C LEU A 25 0.73 -13.93 8.03
N ALA A 26 1.07 -14.70 9.07
CA ALA A 26 1.75 -15.99 8.92
C ALA A 26 0.89 -16.99 8.13
N GLY A 27 -0.39 -17.15 8.50
CA GLY A 27 -1.32 -18.03 7.78
C GLY A 27 -1.54 -17.60 6.33
N PHE A 28 -1.60 -16.29 6.07
CA PHE A 28 -1.65 -15.74 4.72
C PHE A 28 -0.38 -16.07 3.93
N ARG A 29 0.81 -15.86 4.51
CA ARG A 29 2.09 -16.15 3.86
C ARG A 29 2.20 -17.62 3.45
N ASP A 30 1.80 -18.53 4.33
CA ASP A 30 1.85 -19.96 4.06
C ASP A 30 0.88 -20.35 2.94
N LEU A 31 -0.35 -19.82 2.96
CA LEU A 31 -1.32 -20.03 1.89
C LEU A 31 -0.80 -19.48 0.55
N TRP A 32 -0.28 -18.25 0.56
CA TRP A 32 0.18 -17.53 -0.62
C TRP A 32 1.41 -18.21 -1.24
N SER A 33 2.45 -18.49 -0.45
CA SER A 33 3.69 -19.13 -0.91
C SER A 33 3.46 -20.52 -1.52
N ASN A 34 2.57 -21.32 -0.93
CA ASN A 34 2.19 -22.62 -1.48
C ASN A 34 1.52 -22.46 -2.85
N TRP A 35 0.59 -21.53 -2.97
CA TRP A 35 -0.07 -21.25 -4.25
C TRP A 35 0.92 -20.73 -5.30
N LEU A 36 1.84 -19.83 -4.93
CA LEU A 36 2.86 -19.28 -5.82
C LEU A 36 3.79 -20.37 -6.37
N ARG A 37 4.22 -21.31 -5.52
CA ARG A 37 5.08 -22.42 -5.93
C ARG A 37 4.42 -23.24 -7.04
N ASP A 38 3.18 -23.66 -6.81
CA ASP A 38 2.43 -24.45 -7.78
C ASP A 38 2.12 -23.66 -9.05
N ALA A 39 1.74 -22.38 -8.91
CA ALA A 39 1.48 -21.50 -10.04
C ALA A 39 2.75 -21.29 -10.89
N GLY A 40 3.91 -21.12 -10.27
CA GLY A 40 5.20 -20.98 -10.96
C GLY A 40 5.54 -22.20 -11.83
N LEU A 41 5.31 -23.41 -11.32
CA LEU A 41 5.49 -24.65 -12.09
C LEU A 41 4.56 -24.73 -13.31
N LEU A 42 3.31 -24.28 -13.15
CA LEU A 42 2.33 -24.25 -14.23
C LEU A 42 2.66 -23.18 -15.27
N LEU A 43 3.13 -22.00 -14.85
CA LEU A 43 3.61 -20.97 -15.77
C LEU A 43 4.79 -21.45 -16.58
N HIS A 44 5.77 -22.10 -15.95
CA HIS A 44 6.91 -22.69 -16.67
C HIS A 44 6.44 -23.73 -17.72
N SER A 45 5.48 -24.57 -17.34
CA SER A 45 4.89 -25.57 -18.25
C SER A 45 4.12 -24.93 -19.42
N HIS A 46 3.40 -23.84 -19.14
CA HIS A 46 2.68 -23.06 -20.14
C HIS A 46 3.65 -22.39 -21.11
N ASP A 47 4.71 -21.75 -20.61
CA ASP A 47 5.69 -21.04 -21.45
C ASP A 47 6.48 -22.01 -22.34
N ALA A 48 6.72 -23.23 -21.88
CA ALA A 48 7.31 -24.29 -22.71
C ALA A 48 6.37 -24.82 -23.80
N ARG A 49 5.04 -24.79 -23.59
CA ARG A 49 4.03 -25.31 -24.52
C ARG A 49 2.77 -24.42 -24.52
N PRO A 50 2.79 -23.24 -25.17
CA PRO A 50 1.68 -22.29 -25.11
C PRO A 50 0.38 -22.78 -25.76
N GLN A 51 0.47 -23.79 -26.63
CA GLN A 51 -0.69 -24.39 -27.29
C GLN A 51 -1.41 -25.43 -26.41
N ASP A 52 -0.81 -25.86 -25.30
CA ASP A 52 -1.42 -26.79 -24.35
C ASP A 52 -2.32 -26.02 -23.38
N PRO A 53 -3.65 -26.23 -23.39
CA PRO A 53 -4.56 -25.53 -22.49
C PRO A 53 -4.50 -26.06 -21.04
N ALA A 54 -3.87 -27.21 -20.79
CA ALA A 54 -3.93 -27.87 -19.48
C ALA A 54 -3.35 -27.03 -18.31
N PRO A 55 -2.19 -26.34 -18.45
CA PRO A 55 -1.67 -25.48 -17.40
C PRO A 55 -2.60 -24.30 -17.08
N GLU A 56 -3.18 -23.66 -18.11
CA GLU A 56 -4.11 -22.55 -17.94
C GLU A 56 -5.38 -22.98 -17.20
N LEU A 57 -5.99 -24.10 -17.60
CA LEU A 57 -7.16 -24.66 -16.93
C LEU A 57 -6.88 -25.02 -15.47
N LYS A 58 -5.67 -25.51 -15.17
CA LYS A 58 -5.27 -25.83 -13.80
C LYS A 58 -5.03 -24.57 -12.96
N LEU A 59 -4.42 -23.52 -13.54
CA LEU A 59 -4.30 -22.21 -12.89
C LEU A 59 -5.68 -21.62 -12.56
N LEU A 60 -6.63 -21.72 -13.49
CA LEU A 60 -8.01 -21.27 -13.25
C LEU A 60 -8.66 -22.01 -12.08
N ARG A 61 -8.55 -23.34 -12.03
CA ARG A 61 -9.06 -24.14 -10.91
C ARG A 61 -8.40 -23.77 -9.58
N MET A 62 -7.08 -23.58 -9.57
CA MET A 62 -6.36 -23.16 -8.36
C MET A 62 -6.81 -21.78 -7.89
N ARG A 63 -7.02 -20.82 -8.81
CA ARG A 63 -7.56 -19.49 -8.48
C ARG A 63 -8.95 -19.62 -7.85
N GLN A 64 -9.84 -20.44 -8.43
CA GLN A 64 -11.18 -20.69 -7.88
C GLN A 64 -11.15 -21.29 -6.47
N GLN A 65 -10.12 -22.07 -6.12
CA GLN A 65 -9.94 -22.62 -4.78
C GLN A 65 -9.28 -21.64 -3.80
N LEU A 66 -8.40 -20.75 -4.30
CA LEU A 66 -7.69 -19.76 -3.49
C LEU A 66 -8.61 -18.60 -3.07
N MET A 67 -9.42 -18.07 -4.00
CA MET A 67 -10.20 -16.85 -3.76
C MET A 67 -11.13 -16.96 -2.53
N PRO A 68 -11.90 -18.05 -2.32
CA PRO A 68 -12.73 -18.19 -1.12
C PRO A 68 -11.92 -18.17 0.18
N LYS A 69 -10.72 -18.76 0.19
CA LYS A 69 -9.83 -18.76 1.36
C LYS A 69 -9.29 -17.36 1.65
N MET A 70 -8.91 -16.62 0.61
CA MET A 70 -8.50 -15.22 0.75
C MET A 70 -9.64 -14.33 1.24
N HIS A 71 -10.87 -14.56 0.77
CA HIS A 71 -12.05 -13.83 1.25
C HIS A 71 -12.34 -14.13 2.72
N ALA A 72 -12.30 -15.41 3.13
CA ALA A 72 -12.48 -15.79 4.53
C ALA A 72 -11.42 -15.14 5.44
N LEU A 73 -10.14 -15.18 5.06
CA LEU A 73 -9.06 -14.51 5.81
C LEU A 73 -9.28 -13.00 5.92
N ARG A 74 -9.76 -12.35 4.85
CA ARG A 74 -10.06 -10.91 4.87
C ARG A 74 -11.25 -10.56 5.76
N GLN A 75 -12.26 -11.43 5.82
CA GLN A 75 -13.43 -11.25 6.69
C GLN A 75 -13.04 -11.41 8.16
N GLU A 76 -12.20 -12.39 8.47
CA GLU A 76 -11.70 -12.63 9.83
C GLU A 76 -10.71 -11.55 10.27
N TYR A 77 -9.88 -11.04 9.34
CA TYR A 77 -8.86 -10.03 9.60
C TYR A 77 -8.97 -8.86 8.59
N PRO A 78 -9.87 -7.89 8.82
CA PRO A 78 -10.10 -6.77 7.89
C PRO A 78 -8.86 -5.94 7.56
N CYS A 79 -7.92 -5.85 8.50
CA CYS A 79 -6.66 -5.12 8.34
C CYS A 79 -5.60 -5.89 7.54
N LEU A 80 -5.77 -7.21 7.33
CA LEU A 80 -4.78 -8.07 6.68
C LEU A 80 -4.44 -7.59 5.27
N SER A 81 -5.45 -7.18 4.49
CA SER A 81 -5.23 -6.68 3.13
C SER A 81 -4.25 -5.51 3.13
N LYS A 82 -4.38 -4.56 4.06
CA LYS A 82 -3.47 -3.41 4.17
C LYS A 82 -2.10 -3.83 4.65
N ALA A 83 -2.05 -4.71 5.64
CA ALA A 83 -0.79 -5.23 6.18
C ALA A 83 0.03 -5.87 5.06
N VAL A 84 -0.53 -6.80 4.30
CA VAL A 84 0.16 -7.58 3.27
C VAL A 84 0.90 -6.73 2.21
N PHE A 85 0.39 -5.54 1.85
CA PHE A 85 1.08 -4.63 0.92
C PHE A 85 2.32 -3.94 1.50
N MET A 86 2.46 -3.94 2.83
CA MET A 86 3.50 -3.22 3.55
C MET A 86 4.65 -4.13 4.00
N TYR A 87 4.55 -5.44 3.76
CA TYR A 87 5.55 -6.42 4.18
C TYR A 87 6.19 -7.12 2.98
N ASN A 88 7.47 -7.41 3.14
CA ASN A 88 8.16 -8.42 2.37
C ASN A 88 7.70 -9.79 2.91
N LEU A 89 7.02 -10.59 2.07
CA LEU A 89 6.41 -11.86 2.50
C LEU A 89 7.44 -12.98 2.69
N GLU A 90 8.70 -12.78 2.29
CA GLU A 90 9.78 -13.72 2.56
C GLU A 90 10.39 -13.46 3.95
N THR A 91 10.82 -12.22 4.19
CA THR A 91 11.50 -11.82 5.43
C THR A 91 10.55 -11.54 6.58
N GLY A 92 9.29 -11.17 6.29
CA GLY A 92 8.32 -10.69 7.27
C GLY A 92 8.60 -9.26 7.73
N GLU A 93 9.56 -8.56 7.13
CA GLU A 93 9.89 -7.18 7.48
C GLU A 93 8.98 -6.19 6.75
N ARG A 94 8.74 -5.05 7.40
CA ARG A 94 7.92 -3.97 6.83
C ARG A 94 8.75 -3.19 5.80
N GLU A 95 8.70 -3.64 4.56
CA GLU A 95 9.49 -3.13 3.45
C GLU A 95 8.63 -3.03 2.18
N GLY A 96 8.60 -1.86 1.54
CA GLY A 96 7.93 -1.66 0.26
C GLY A 96 8.81 -2.08 -0.92
N ALA A 97 8.19 -2.61 -1.98
CA ALA A 97 8.91 -2.98 -3.19
C ALA A 97 9.56 -1.77 -3.87
N PRO A 98 10.81 -1.88 -4.35
CA PRO A 98 11.45 -0.80 -5.10
C PRO A 98 10.74 -0.61 -6.46
N VAL A 99 10.73 0.62 -6.98
CA VAL A 99 10.05 0.95 -8.26
C VAL A 99 10.56 0.08 -9.43
N SER A 100 11.85 -0.25 -9.43
CA SER A 100 12.47 -1.12 -10.44
C SER A 100 11.89 -2.55 -10.46
N HIS A 101 11.37 -3.03 -9.33
CA HIS A 101 10.72 -4.35 -9.22
C HIS A 101 9.48 -4.43 -10.09
N TRP A 102 8.57 -3.46 -9.96
CA TRP A 102 7.33 -3.40 -10.73
C TRP A 102 7.60 -3.26 -12.23
N ALA A 103 8.69 -2.59 -12.61
CA ALA A 103 9.07 -2.48 -14.00
C ALA A 103 9.49 -3.83 -14.60
N ALA A 104 10.14 -4.69 -13.81
CA ALA A 104 10.47 -6.05 -14.24
C ALA A 104 9.22 -6.93 -14.39
N VAL A 105 8.27 -6.83 -13.45
CA VAL A 105 6.98 -7.53 -13.52
C VAL A 105 6.19 -7.07 -14.75
N ALA A 106 6.05 -5.75 -14.95
CA ALA A 106 5.32 -5.15 -16.06
C ALA A 106 5.88 -5.57 -17.43
N ARG A 107 7.21 -5.61 -17.59
CA ARG A 107 7.86 -6.09 -18.83
C ARG A 107 7.53 -7.55 -19.14
N SER A 108 7.37 -8.38 -18.11
CA SER A 108 7.15 -9.83 -18.24
C SER A 108 5.70 -10.20 -18.55
N MET A 109 4.76 -9.25 -18.46
CA MET A 109 3.34 -9.50 -18.70
C MET A 109 2.96 -9.64 -20.17
N ALA A 110 3.83 -9.19 -21.09
CA ALA A 110 3.62 -9.24 -22.55
C ALA A 110 2.20 -8.75 -22.95
N LEU A 111 1.81 -7.58 -22.44
CA LEU A 111 0.49 -7.00 -22.71
C LEU A 111 0.31 -6.68 -24.19
N SER A 112 -0.87 -6.99 -24.73
CA SER A 112 -1.27 -6.45 -26.03
C SER A 112 -1.48 -4.93 -25.95
N PRO A 113 -1.47 -4.21 -27.09
CA PRO A 113 -1.79 -2.79 -27.12
C PRO A 113 -3.15 -2.45 -26.49
N ASP A 114 -4.17 -3.29 -26.76
CA ASP A 114 -5.52 -3.12 -26.20
C ASP A 114 -5.54 -3.32 -24.68
N GLN A 115 -4.82 -4.33 -24.18
CA GLN A 115 -4.69 -4.56 -22.74
C GLN A 115 -3.96 -3.40 -22.05
N LEU A 116 -2.90 -2.87 -22.68
CA LEU A 116 -2.20 -1.69 -22.17
C LEU A 116 -3.13 -0.48 -22.11
N ALA A 117 -3.89 -0.20 -23.18
CA ALA A 117 -4.87 0.88 -23.19
C ALA A 117 -5.93 0.71 -22.09
N ALA A 118 -6.44 -0.51 -21.89
CA ALA A 118 -7.38 -0.81 -20.81
C ALA A 118 -6.76 -0.62 -19.42
N CYS A 119 -5.48 -0.96 -19.22
CA CYS A 119 -4.77 -0.70 -17.97
C CYS A 119 -4.65 0.81 -17.68
N LEU A 120 -4.27 1.61 -18.69
CA LEU A 120 -4.18 3.06 -18.55
C LEU A 120 -5.54 3.70 -18.26
N ALA A 121 -6.60 3.23 -18.94
CA ALA A 121 -7.96 3.66 -18.65
C ALA A 121 -8.39 3.32 -17.20
N ALA A 122 -8.02 2.13 -16.71
CA ALA A 122 -8.29 1.74 -15.32
C ALA A 122 -7.57 2.63 -14.31
N LEU A 123 -6.32 3.03 -14.60
CA LEU A 123 -5.57 3.98 -13.77
C LEU A 123 -6.21 5.36 -13.74
N THR A 124 -6.68 5.86 -14.89
CA THR A 124 -7.44 7.11 -14.96
C THR A 124 -8.71 7.04 -14.13
N MET A 125 -9.49 5.97 -14.27
CA MET A 125 -10.70 5.74 -13.47
C MET A 125 -10.40 5.70 -11.97
N TYR A 126 -9.31 5.06 -11.56
CA TYR A 126 -8.87 5.09 -10.15
C TYR A 126 -8.62 6.52 -9.70
N ARG A 127 -7.81 7.29 -10.45
CA ARG A 127 -7.44 8.66 -10.10
C ARG A 127 -8.67 9.57 -9.98
N GLU A 128 -9.60 9.47 -10.93
CA GLU A 128 -10.85 10.24 -10.89
C GLU A 128 -11.69 9.95 -9.64
N ARG A 129 -11.78 8.68 -9.24
CA ARG A 129 -12.58 8.26 -8.08
C ARG A 129 -11.88 8.51 -6.75
N ALA A 130 -10.55 8.39 -6.71
CA ALA A 130 -9.76 8.60 -5.51
C ALA A 130 -9.42 10.08 -5.27
N ALA A 131 -9.44 10.93 -6.32
CA ALA A 131 -9.00 12.33 -6.21
C ALA A 131 -9.70 13.12 -5.09
N PRO A 132 -11.03 13.07 -4.89
CA PRO A 132 -11.68 13.79 -3.79
C PRO A 132 -11.18 13.32 -2.42
N ALA A 133 -11.10 12.00 -2.21
CA ALA A 133 -10.67 11.40 -0.96
C ALA A 133 -9.19 11.71 -0.65
N LEU A 134 -8.32 11.65 -1.66
CA LEU A 134 -6.89 11.93 -1.52
C LEU A 134 -6.63 13.42 -1.23
N ALA A 135 -7.31 14.33 -1.93
CA ALA A 135 -7.15 15.77 -1.72
C ALA A 135 -7.56 16.20 -0.29
N GLU A 136 -8.61 15.59 0.25
CA GLU A 136 -9.09 15.91 1.60
C GLU A 136 -8.24 15.25 2.69
N ARG A 137 -7.63 14.09 2.41
CA ARG A 137 -6.87 13.28 3.37
C ARG A 137 -5.71 14.04 4.02
N ASP A 138 -4.91 14.74 3.25
CA ASP A 138 -3.70 15.40 3.78
C ASP A 138 -4.04 16.53 4.76
N ARG A 139 -5.12 17.25 4.45
CA ARG A 139 -5.69 18.26 5.34
C ARG A 139 -6.24 17.61 6.63
N LEU A 140 -7.12 16.60 6.49
CA LEU A 140 -7.74 15.92 7.63
C LEU A 140 -6.72 15.21 8.53
N ALA A 141 -5.70 14.58 7.94
CA ALA A 141 -4.64 13.93 8.70
C ALA A 141 -3.87 14.94 9.57
N SER A 142 -3.60 16.12 9.02
CA SER A 142 -2.95 17.21 9.76
C SER A 142 -3.84 17.73 10.89
N GLU A 143 -5.15 17.91 10.64
CA GLU A 143 -6.14 18.35 11.63
C GLU A 143 -6.33 17.31 12.76
N VAL A 144 -6.41 16.02 12.43
CA VAL A 144 -6.53 14.91 13.40
C VAL A 144 -5.26 14.81 14.26
N VAL A 145 -4.07 14.88 13.66
CA VAL A 145 -2.80 14.83 14.42
C VAL A 145 -2.68 16.03 15.35
N ALA A 146 -3.07 17.22 14.90
CA ALA A 146 -3.08 18.42 15.74
C ALA A 146 -4.10 18.30 16.89
N GLY A 147 -5.32 17.82 16.60
CA GLY A 147 -6.36 17.58 17.60
C GLY A 147 -5.94 16.54 18.64
N LEU A 148 -5.35 15.43 18.20
CA LEU A 148 -4.85 14.38 19.09
C LEU A 148 -3.73 14.90 19.99
N ARG A 149 -2.81 15.72 19.46
CA ARG A 149 -1.76 16.37 20.26
C ARG A 149 -2.35 17.34 21.29
N ALA A 150 -3.39 18.09 20.93
CA ALA A 150 -4.06 19.01 21.86
C ALA A 150 -4.75 18.24 23.00
N VAL A 151 -5.50 17.18 22.68
CA VAL A 151 -6.22 16.37 23.66
C VAL A 151 -5.27 15.57 24.57
N CYS A 152 -4.25 14.91 24.00
CA CYS A 152 -3.30 14.09 24.75
C CYS A 152 -2.23 14.92 25.48
N GLY A 153 -1.79 16.04 24.88
CA GLY A 153 -0.81 16.94 25.49
C GLY A 153 -1.37 17.68 26.70
N ALA A 154 -2.66 18.03 26.67
CA ALA A 154 -3.39 18.57 27.82
C ALA A 154 -3.52 17.57 28.97
N ALA A 155 -3.76 16.29 28.66
CA ALA A 155 -3.88 15.22 29.66
C ALA A 155 -2.56 14.93 30.40
N ALA A 156 -1.40 15.15 29.77
CA ALA A 156 -0.09 14.97 30.39
C ALA A 156 0.35 16.17 31.28
N GLY A 157 -0.24 17.35 31.07
CA GLY A 157 0.08 18.57 31.80
C GLY A 157 -0.69 18.75 33.12
N SER A 158 -1.69 17.91 33.43
CA SER A 158 -2.55 18.11 34.60
C SER A 158 -2.13 17.35 35.87
N SER A 159 -0.99 16.65 35.88
CA SER A 159 -0.58 15.80 37.02
C SER A 159 0.66 16.26 37.81
N THR A 160 1.00 17.55 37.85
CA THR A 160 2.07 18.05 38.76
C THR A 160 1.80 19.47 39.26
N ALA A 161 0.86 19.62 40.18
CA ALA A 161 0.78 20.83 41.01
C ALA A 161 0.12 20.53 42.37
N ASP A 162 0.68 19.60 43.12
CA ASP A 162 0.56 19.67 44.58
C ASP A 162 1.77 19.01 45.25
N SER A 163 2.78 19.84 45.56
CA SER A 163 3.82 19.63 46.58
C SER A 163 4.73 20.87 46.61
N SER A 164 4.49 21.78 47.55
CA SER A 164 5.55 22.61 48.14
C SER A 164 6.58 21.68 48.83
N GLU A 165 7.85 22.00 49.09
CA GLU A 165 8.46 23.27 49.50
C GLU A 165 10.00 23.09 49.57
N ALA A 166 10.73 24.22 49.43
CA ALA A 166 12.08 24.52 49.94
C ALA A 166 13.36 23.84 49.37
N GLY A 167 14.22 24.66 48.74
CA GLY A 167 15.65 24.36 48.57
C GLY A 167 16.39 25.33 47.64
N ARG A 168 17.20 26.24 48.21
CA ARG A 168 17.98 27.31 47.54
C ARG A 168 19.04 26.82 46.53
N GLY A 169 19.22 27.60 45.46
CA GLY A 169 20.54 28.13 45.07
C GLY A 169 21.07 27.79 43.66
N GLY A 170 21.45 28.83 42.90
CA GLY A 170 22.40 28.73 41.78
C GLY A 170 21.84 29.13 40.42
N GLY A 171 22.25 30.29 39.91
CA GLY A 171 21.74 30.87 38.67
C GLY A 171 22.36 30.33 37.38
N ALA A 172 21.57 30.37 36.32
CA ALA A 172 22.00 30.48 34.92
C ALA A 172 20.84 31.10 34.11
N ALA A 173 21.18 32.03 33.20
CA ALA A 173 20.26 32.92 32.50
C ALA A 173 19.14 32.21 31.71
N PRO A 174 17.90 32.74 31.71
CA PRO A 174 16.83 32.20 30.88
C PRO A 174 16.98 32.66 29.43
N ALA A 175 17.05 31.69 28.50
CA ALA A 175 16.71 31.90 27.09
C ALA A 175 15.23 32.37 26.99
N PRO A 176 14.83 33.13 25.97
CA PRO A 176 13.45 33.59 25.83
C PRO A 176 12.54 32.37 25.66
N ALA A 177 11.83 32.03 26.73
CA ALA A 177 10.82 31.00 26.74
C ALA A 177 9.72 31.39 25.74
N ALA A 178 9.45 30.52 24.77
CA ALA A 178 8.23 30.59 23.99
C ALA A 178 7.04 30.69 24.97
N PRO A 179 5.98 31.45 24.65
CA PRO A 179 4.85 31.59 25.55
C PRO A 179 4.34 30.19 25.90
N ALA A 180 4.44 29.84 27.18
CA ALA A 180 3.86 28.64 27.73
C ALA A 180 2.35 28.76 27.52
N ALA A 181 1.84 28.10 26.47
CA ALA A 181 0.41 27.88 26.34
C ALA A 181 -0.04 27.21 27.64
N GLY A 182 -0.94 27.87 28.37
CA GLY A 182 -1.52 27.32 29.59
C GLY A 182 -2.18 25.96 29.34
N PRO A 183 -2.55 25.21 30.39
CA PRO A 183 -3.22 23.93 30.23
C PRO A 183 -4.45 24.16 29.34
N ALA A 184 -4.38 23.66 28.11
CA ALA A 184 -5.50 23.71 27.20
C ALA A 184 -6.52 22.73 27.78
N ASP A 185 -7.53 23.24 28.50
CA ASP A 185 -8.63 22.42 28.96
C ASP A 185 -9.17 21.64 27.75
N VAL A 186 -9.19 20.30 27.87
CA VAL A 186 -9.74 19.44 26.83
C VAL A 186 -11.23 19.74 26.76
N THR A 187 -11.62 20.58 25.80
CA THR A 187 -13.04 20.93 25.65
C THR A 187 -13.78 19.76 24.98
N PRO A 188 -15.05 19.49 25.37
CA PRO A 188 -15.88 18.50 24.67
C PRO A 188 -15.96 18.75 23.16
N GLU A 189 -15.93 20.01 22.74
CA GLU A 189 -15.93 20.41 21.34
C GLU A 189 -14.64 19.99 20.61
N ALA A 190 -13.48 20.04 21.28
CA ALA A 190 -12.22 19.59 20.70
C ALA A 190 -12.21 18.07 20.49
N VAL A 191 -12.79 17.31 21.42
CA VAL A 191 -12.96 15.86 21.30
C VAL A 191 -13.95 15.52 20.18
N LEU A 192 -15.09 16.21 20.09
CA LEU A 192 -16.07 15.99 19.03
C LEU A 192 -15.48 16.27 17.64
N ARG A 193 -14.77 17.39 17.44
CA ARG A 193 -14.10 17.67 16.16
C ARG A 193 -13.06 16.61 15.80
N LEU A 194 -12.33 16.08 16.79
CA LEU A 194 -11.39 14.99 16.57
C LEU A 194 -12.13 13.72 16.08
N CYS A 195 -13.22 13.35 16.75
CA CYS A 195 -14.06 12.22 16.33
C CYS A 195 -14.59 12.40 14.91
N GLU A 196 -15.19 13.56 14.61
CA GLU A 196 -15.70 13.90 13.27
C GLU A 196 -14.59 13.80 12.21
N GLY A 197 -13.41 14.36 12.49
CA GLY A 197 -12.25 14.27 11.60
C GLY A 197 -11.80 12.84 11.34
N THR A 198 -11.77 11.98 12.38
CA THR A 198 -11.43 10.56 12.22
C THR A 198 -12.48 9.77 11.42
N GLU A 199 -13.76 10.10 11.58
CA GLU A 199 -14.83 9.48 10.80
C GLU A 199 -14.75 9.86 9.32
N VAL A 200 -14.50 11.13 9.01
CA VAL A 200 -14.32 11.58 7.62
C VAL A 200 -13.09 10.92 7.02
N LEU A 201 -11.97 10.87 7.74
CA LEU A 201 -10.76 10.18 7.30
C LEU A 201 -11.00 8.69 7.03
N SER A 202 -11.77 8.01 7.90
CA SER A 202 -12.14 6.60 7.73
C SER A 202 -13.00 6.39 6.47
N ARG A 203 -13.97 7.29 6.20
CA ARG A 203 -14.76 7.26 4.96
C ARG A 203 -13.89 7.46 3.73
N ASN A 204 -12.93 8.39 3.77
CA ASN A 204 -12.02 8.65 2.64
C ASN A 204 -11.12 7.44 2.34
N ILE A 205 -10.57 6.81 3.38
CA ILE A 205 -9.80 5.57 3.25
C ILE A 205 -10.67 4.44 2.67
N SER A 206 -11.95 4.36 3.07
CA SER A 206 -12.88 3.36 2.56
C SER A 206 -13.22 3.61 1.09
N ALA A 207 -13.43 4.86 0.70
CA ALA A 207 -13.69 5.26 -0.69
C ALA A 207 -12.48 4.96 -1.60
N GLU A 208 -11.26 5.26 -1.14
CA GLU A 208 -10.02 4.88 -1.83
C GLU A 208 -9.91 3.35 -1.98
N GLY A 209 -10.21 2.61 -0.90
CA GLY A 209 -10.27 1.14 -0.90
C GLY A 209 -11.25 0.57 -1.92
N GLN A 210 -12.44 1.15 -2.03
CA GLN A 210 -13.44 0.75 -3.03
C GLN A 210 -12.98 1.07 -4.45
N ALA A 211 -12.35 2.24 -4.67
CA ALA A 211 -11.83 2.60 -5.98
C ALA A 211 -10.77 1.61 -6.46
N ILE A 212 -9.85 1.17 -5.58
CA ILE A 212 -8.85 0.15 -5.93
C ILE A 212 -9.45 -1.23 -6.14
N ASP A 213 -10.46 -1.63 -5.37
CA ASP A 213 -11.12 -2.93 -5.55
C ASP A 213 -11.83 -3.00 -6.92
N ILE A 214 -12.48 -1.92 -7.35
CA ILE A 214 -13.10 -1.86 -8.69
C ILE A 214 -12.06 -2.01 -9.81
N VAL A 215 -10.89 -1.40 -9.65
CA VAL A 215 -9.78 -1.53 -10.60
C VAL A 215 -9.27 -2.97 -10.63
N LYS A 216 -9.08 -3.60 -9.47
CA LYS A 216 -8.65 -5.01 -9.38
C LYS A 216 -9.67 -5.95 -10.01
N ASP A 217 -10.95 -5.71 -9.80
CA ASP A 217 -12.03 -6.51 -10.40
C ASP A 217 -12.07 -6.34 -11.93
N PHE A 218 -11.95 -5.11 -12.43
CA PHE A 218 -11.86 -4.83 -13.86
C PHE A 218 -10.66 -5.53 -14.51
N LEU A 219 -9.47 -5.41 -13.90
CA LEU A 219 -8.26 -6.05 -14.40
C LEU A 219 -8.38 -7.58 -14.40
N SER A 220 -8.89 -8.15 -13.31
CA SER A 220 -8.89 -9.61 -13.10
C SER A 220 -10.02 -10.39 -13.77
N ASN A 221 -11.08 -9.69 -14.20
CA ASN A 221 -12.23 -10.28 -14.88
C ASN A 221 -12.38 -9.80 -16.33
N GLY A 222 -11.81 -8.65 -16.71
CA GLY A 222 -12.02 -8.02 -18.01
C GLY A 222 -10.78 -7.84 -18.88
N VAL A 223 -9.59 -7.69 -18.28
CA VAL A 223 -8.37 -7.33 -19.04
C VAL A 223 -7.36 -8.47 -19.08
N MET A 224 -7.04 -9.05 -17.92
CA MET A 224 -5.94 -10.00 -17.76
C MET A 224 -6.45 -11.44 -17.87
N SER A 225 -5.70 -12.25 -18.62
CA SER A 225 -5.87 -13.72 -18.59
C SER A 225 -5.46 -14.29 -17.23
N VAL A 226 -5.92 -15.51 -16.91
CA VAL A 226 -5.50 -16.19 -15.68
C VAL A 226 -3.98 -16.45 -15.65
N VAL A 227 -3.37 -16.69 -16.81
CA VAL A 227 -1.92 -16.83 -16.96
C VAL A 227 -1.21 -15.53 -16.58
N GLN A 228 -1.69 -14.38 -17.09
CA GLN A 228 -1.12 -13.07 -16.75
C GLN A 228 -1.28 -12.75 -15.26
N LEU A 229 -2.44 -13.03 -14.66
CA LEU A 229 -2.67 -12.83 -13.23
C LEU A 229 -1.74 -13.71 -12.38
N ALA A 230 -1.57 -14.98 -12.75
CA ALA A 230 -0.64 -15.88 -12.08
C ALA A 230 0.81 -15.41 -12.22
N ARG A 231 1.20 -14.94 -13.42
CA ARG A 231 2.53 -14.40 -13.68
C ARG A 231 2.81 -13.14 -12.86
N ILE A 232 1.85 -12.22 -12.77
CA ILE A 232 1.95 -11.06 -11.89
C ILE A 232 2.18 -11.51 -10.45
N ALA A 233 1.38 -12.46 -9.96
CA ALA A 233 1.51 -12.94 -8.59
C ALA A 233 2.87 -13.58 -8.29
N VAL A 234 3.34 -14.46 -9.18
CA VAL A 234 4.64 -15.16 -9.05
C VAL A 234 5.81 -14.19 -9.13
N LEU A 235 5.80 -13.27 -10.10
CA LEU A 235 6.90 -12.31 -10.28
C LEU A 235 6.89 -11.17 -9.26
N SER A 236 5.77 -10.93 -8.57
CA SER A 236 5.71 -9.92 -7.51
C SER A 236 6.44 -10.36 -6.24
N TYR A 237 6.59 -11.68 -6.03
CA TYR A 237 7.28 -12.22 -4.86
C TYR A 237 8.72 -11.65 -4.75
N PRO A 238 9.15 -11.19 -3.57
CA PRO A 238 8.57 -11.43 -2.24
C PRO A 238 7.43 -10.48 -1.82
N TRP A 239 7.05 -9.50 -2.63
CA TRP A 239 5.94 -8.59 -2.30
C TRP A 239 4.60 -9.09 -2.84
N PHE A 240 3.52 -8.67 -2.18
CA PHE A 240 2.18 -8.93 -2.70
C PHE A 240 1.87 -8.04 -3.92
N PRO A 241 1.16 -8.53 -4.95
CA PRO A 241 0.88 -7.77 -6.16
C PRO A 241 0.16 -6.44 -5.91
N ASP A 242 0.87 -5.34 -6.15
CA ASP A 242 0.32 -3.99 -6.07
C ASP A 242 -0.16 -3.51 -7.45
N ALA A 243 -1.49 -3.50 -7.63
CA ALA A 243 -2.11 -3.07 -8.87
C ALA A 243 -1.81 -1.61 -9.20
N LEU A 244 -1.76 -0.70 -8.22
CA LEU A 244 -1.47 0.71 -8.49
C LEU A 244 -0.02 0.89 -8.92
N ALA A 245 0.92 0.26 -8.19
CA ALA A 245 2.33 0.34 -8.54
C ALA A 245 2.60 -0.21 -9.95
N LEU A 246 1.96 -1.33 -10.31
CA LEU A 246 2.02 -1.89 -11.67
C LEU A 246 1.44 -0.96 -12.72
N LEU A 247 0.24 -0.41 -12.49
CA LEU A 247 -0.42 0.49 -13.44
C LEU A 247 0.36 1.78 -13.65
N THR A 248 0.85 2.41 -12.58
CA THR A 248 1.70 3.61 -12.66
C THR A 248 2.99 3.29 -13.41
N THR A 249 3.61 2.15 -13.15
CA THR A 249 4.82 1.74 -13.88
C THR A 249 4.55 1.52 -15.37
N LEU A 250 3.40 0.94 -15.72
CA LEU A 250 2.99 0.77 -17.13
C LEU A 250 2.80 2.11 -17.84
N GLU A 251 2.20 3.09 -17.16
CA GLU A 251 2.06 4.46 -17.67
C GLU A 251 3.43 5.12 -17.91
N ASP A 252 4.32 5.08 -16.92
CA ASP A 252 5.66 5.66 -17.03
C ASP A 252 6.44 5.05 -18.20
N MET A 253 6.41 3.72 -18.32
CA MET A 253 7.03 3.00 -19.43
C MET A 253 6.40 3.37 -20.78
N HIS A 254 5.08 3.56 -20.84
CA HIS A 254 4.40 3.97 -22.07
C HIS A 254 4.80 5.38 -22.49
N LEU A 255 4.80 6.34 -21.57
CA LEU A 255 5.22 7.71 -21.81
C LEU A 255 6.69 7.79 -22.22
N GLN A 256 7.57 6.99 -21.61
CA GLN A 256 8.97 6.94 -21.99
C GLN A 256 9.16 6.45 -23.43
N ARG A 257 8.44 5.40 -23.86
CA ARG A 257 8.49 4.93 -25.25
C ARG A 257 8.00 5.98 -26.23
N GLN A 258 6.93 6.71 -25.91
CA GLN A 258 6.43 7.79 -26.76
C GLN A 258 7.46 8.91 -26.92
N ARG A 259 8.13 9.31 -25.83
CA ARG A 259 9.19 10.33 -25.86
C ARG A 259 10.39 9.87 -26.69
N GLN A 260 10.80 8.61 -26.56
CA GLN A 260 11.88 8.02 -27.35
C GLN A 260 11.53 8.02 -28.84
N ALA A 261 10.35 7.54 -29.22
CA ALA A 261 9.90 7.54 -30.60
C ALA A 261 9.81 8.95 -31.21
N ALA A 262 9.35 9.95 -30.44
CA ALA A 262 9.32 11.34 -30.88
C ALA A 262 10.73 11.93 -31.09
N ALA A 263 11.69 11.60 -30.21
CA ALA A 263 13.07 12.04 -30.34
C ALA A 263 13.76 11.40 -31.55
N GLU A 264 13.53 10.11 -31.80
CA GLU A 264 14.04 9.40 -32.98
C GLU A 264 13.47 9.97 -34.28
N ALA A 265 12.16 10.26 -34.32
CA ALA A 265 11.53 10.90 -35.47
C ALA A 265 12.08 12.32 -35.74
N ALA A 266 12.29 13.11 -34.69
CA ALA A 266 12.89 14.44 -34.81
C ALA A 266 14.34 14.39 -35.31
N ALA A 267 15.14 13.42 -34.82
CA ALA A 267 16.50 13.21 -35.27
C ALA A 267 16.56 12.76 -36.74
N ALA A 268 15.65 11.88 -37.17
CA ALA A 268 15.54 11.46 -38.57
C ALA A 268 15.19 12.64 -39.49
N ALA A 269 14.21 13.48 -39.10
CA ALA A 269 13.84 14.68 -39.86
C ALA A 269 14.99 15.70 -39.96
N ALA A 270 15.76 15.89 -38.88
CA ALA A 270 16.93 16.77 -38.88
C ALA A 270 18.06 16.24 -39.79
N ALA A 271 18.29 14.92 -39.82
CA ALA A 271 19.26 14.29 -40.69
C ALA A 271 18.86 14.42 -42.17
N GLU A 272 17.57 14.25 -42.49
CA GLU A 272 17.04 14.45 -43.85
C GLU A 272 17.18 15.91 -44.30
N ALA A 273 16.87 16.88 -43.43
CA ALA A 273 17.06 18.30 -43.72
C ALA A 273 18.53 18.67 -43.95
N ALA A 274 19.45 18.11 -43.16
CA ALA A 274 20.89 18.33 -43.33
C ALA A 274 21.42 17.70 -44.63
N ALA A 275 20.93 16.52 -45.01
CA ALA A 275 21.27 15.87 -46.28
C ALA A 275 20.76 16.71 -47.47
N ALA A 276 19.54 17.24 -47.40
CA ALA A 276 18.99 18.12 -48.43
C ALA A 276 19.81 19.42 -48.56
N ALA A 277 20.24 20.01 -47.44
CA ALA A 277 21.06 21.23 -47.44
C ALA A 277 22.48 21.01 -48.00
N THR A 278 23.03 19.80 -47.92
CA THR A 278 24.35 19.45 -48.46
C THR A 278 24.31 19.12 -49.96
N ALA A 279 23.11 18.82 -50.49
CA ALA A 279 22.91 18.49 -51.90
C ALA A 279 22.63 19.71 -52.80
N CYS A 280 22.43 20.90 -52.22
CA CYS A 280 22.31 22.18 -52.92
C CYS A 280 23.65 22.94 -52.94
#